data_AF-A0A4D6KJ09-F1
#
_entry.id   AF-A0A4D6KJ09-F1
#
_cell.length_a   1.000
_cell.length_b   1.000
_cell.length_c   1.000
_cell.angle_alpha   90.00
_cell.angle_beta   90.00
_cell.angle_gamma   90.00
#
_symmetry.space_group_name_H-M   'P 1'
#
loop_
_entity.id
_entity.type
_entity.pdbx_description
1 polymer ?
#
loop_
_entity_poly.entity_id
_entity_poly.type
_entity_poly.pdbx_seq_one_letter_code
_entity_poly.pdbx_strand_id
1 'polypeptide(L)'
;MEAQIRNLRFNTSTTQKPFLIVTALHVSHVQASVICAKKHKLLMKIRSGGHDYEGVSYVAGDPFFILDMFSLRSIEVDIDDETAWVQTGATLGEVYYRIGEKSKIHGFPAGVCPSVGVGGHISVDKQVSLDKHSLYSDLLCLEMKHYMVLL
;
A
#
# COMPACT_ATOMS: atom_id res chain seq x y z
N MET A 1 -9.35 12.35 -9.23
CA MET A 1 -10.08 11.32 -8.44
C MET A 1 -9.92 9.91 -9.03
N GLU A 2 -9.63 9.74 -10.32
CA GLU A 2 -9.65 8.44 -11.04
C GLU A 2 -8.31 7.70 -11.18
N ALA A 3 -7.18 8.33 -10.85
CA ALA A 3 -5.85 7.88 -11.28
C ALA A 3 -5.39 6.49 -10.77
N GLN A 4 -6.15 5.85 -9.88
CA GLN A 4 -5.77 4.59 -9.23
C GLN A 4 -6.87 3.53 -9.19
N ILE A 5 -7.94 3.68 -9.98
CA ILE A 5 -8.88 2.57 -10.20
C ILE A 5 -8.30 1.71 -11.32
N ARG A 6 -7.71 0.56 -10.98
CA ARG A 6 -7.07 -0.32 -11.99
C ARG A 6 -8.05 -1.25 -12.69
N ASN A 7 -9.14 -1.63 -12.00
CA ASN A 7 -10.20 -2.43 -12.61
C ASN A 7 -11.36 -1.53 -13.06
N LEU A 8 -11.47 -1.34 -14.38
CA LEU A 8 -12.48 -0.47 -15.02
C LEU A 8 -13.93 -0.91 -14.74
N ARG A 9 -14.16 -2.16 -14.32
CA ARG A 9 -15.49 -2.63 -13.85
C ARG A 9 -16.07 -1.70 -12.77
N PHE A 10 -15.21 -1.07 -11.99
CA PHE A 10 -15.58 -0.18 -10.89
C PHE A 10 -15.43 1.31 -11.23
N ASN A 11 -15.07 1.65 -12.47
CA ASN A 11 -15.04 3.03 -12.94
C ASN A 11 -16.32 3.38 -13.71
N THR A 12 -17.47 3.10 -13.11
CA THR A 12 -18.78 3.46 -13.67
C THR A 12 -19.44 4.58 -12.87
N SER A 13 -20.45 5.22 -13.44
CA SER A 13 -21.31 6.19 -12.74
C SER A 13 -22.17 5.52 -11.65
N THR A 14 -22.47 4.23 -11.79
CA THR A 14 -23.25 3.44 -10.83
C THR A 14 -22.44 2.92 -9.66
N THR A 15 -21.10 2.88 -9.78
CA THR A 15 -20.23 2.46 -8.69
C THR A 15 -20.23 3.52 -7.58
N GLN A 16 -20.59 3.13 -6.36
CA GLN A 16 -20.60 4.00 -5.20
C GLN A 16 -19.22 4.62 -4.96
N LYS A 17 -19.20 5.95 -4.81
CA LYS A 17 -17.97 6.73 -4.62
C LYS A 17 -17.73 7.01 -3.14
N PRO A 18 -16.47 7.14 -2.71
CA PRO A 18 -16.18 7.60 -1.36
C PRO A 18 -16.65 9.04 -1.19
N PHE A 19 -17.09 9.40 0.02
CA PHE A 19 -17.45 10.80 0.33
C PHE A 19 -16.21 11.67 0.58
N LEU A 20 -15.05 11.07 0.88
CA LEU A 20 -13.79 11.74 1.13
C LEU A 20 -12.62 10.84 0.72
N ILE A 21 -11.53 11.44 0.24
CA ILE A 21 -10.25 10.78 0.05
C ILE A 21 -9.21 11.57 0.86
N VAL A 22 -8.55 10.91 1.80
CA VAL A 22 -7.45 11.46 2.59
C VAL A 22 -6.15 10.92 2.02
N THR A 23 -5.36 11.77 1.37
CA THR A 23 -4.02 11.39 0.92
C THR A 23 -3.04 11.58 2.07
N ALA A 24 -2.45 10.48 2.56
CA ALA A 24 -1.47 10.53 3.63
C ALA A 24 -0.15 11.07 3.08
N LEU A 25 0.32 12.19 3.63
CA LEU A 25 1.63 12.78 3.32
C LEU A 25 2.65 12.55 4.44
N HIS A 26 2.15 12.20 5.62
CA HIS A 26 2.93 11.92 6.81
C HIS A 26 2.26 10.82 7.63
N VAL A 27 3.05 10.08 8.42
CA VAL A 27 2.58 9.00 9.30
C VAL A 27 1.44 9.45 10.23
N SER A 28 1.49 10.70 10.71
CA SER A 28 0.45 11.28 11.56
C SER A 28 -0.92 11.37 10.88
N HIS A 29 -0.97 11.48 9.54
CA HIS A 29 -2.24 11.49 8.81
C HIS A 29 -2.92 10.11 8.88
N VAL A 30 -2.14 9.04 8.79
CA VAL A 30 -2.63 7.65 8.96
C VAL A 30 -3.21 7.48 10.35
N GLN A 31 -2.47 7.90 11.38
CA GLN A 31 -2.92 7.85 12.77
C GLN A 31 -4.22 8.62 12.99
N ALA A 32 -4.27 9.87 12.51
CA ALA A 32 -5.45 10.71 12.61
C ALA A 32 -6.66 10.08 11.87
N SER A 33 -6.47 9.55 10.67
CA SER A 33 -7.53 8.87 9.90
C SER A 33 -8.10 7.66 10.64
N VAL A 34 -7.24 6.80 11.22
CA VAL A 34 -7.68 5.63 12.00
C VAL A 34 -8.46 6.06 13.25
N ILE A 35 -7.95 7.04 13.98
CA ILE A 35 -8.59 7.55 15.21
C ILE A 35 -9.95 8.16 14.88
N CYS A 36 -10.02 9.00 13.85
CA CYS A 36 -11.25 9.66 13.41
C CYS A 36 -12.28 8.64 12.89
N ALA A 37 -11.86 7.67 12.05
CA ALA A 37 -12.73 6.61 11.57
C ALA A 37 -13.39 5.86 12.72
N LYS A 38 -12.58 5.46 13.71
CA LYS A 38 -13.06 4.74 14.89
C LYS A 38 -13.99 5.60 15.75
N LYS A 39 -13.61 6.85 16.03
CA LYS A 39 -14.39 7.78 16.86
C LYS A 39 -15.78 8.05 16.25
N HIS A 40 -15.84 8.21 14.94
CA HIS A 40 -17.06 8.57 14.22
C HIS A 40 -17.78 7.37 13.59
N LYS A 41 -17.29 6.14 13.83
CA LYS A 41 -17.82 4.89 13.26
C LYS A 41 -17.95 4.94 11.73
N LEU A 42 -16.97 5.54 11.06
CA LEU A 42 -16.93 5.65 9.60
C LEU A 42 -16.22 4.44 9.01
N LEU A 43 -16.78 3.90 7.93
CA LEU A 43 -16.09 2.88 7.14
C LEU A 43 -14.90 3.53 6.41
N MET A 44 -13.70 3.05 6.73
CA MET A 44 -12.47 3.45 6.07
C MET A 44 -11.99 2.32 5.16
N LYS A 45 -11.63 2.66 3.93
CA LYS A 45 -10.89 1.79 3.00
C LYS A 45 -9.47 2.31 2.86
N ILE A 46 -8.50 1.42 2.70
CA ILE A 46 -7.10 1.80 2.53
C ILE A 46 -6.68 1.42 1.11
N ARG A 47 -6.06 2.36 0.39
CA ARG A 47 -5.57 2.14 -0.97
C ARG A 47 -4.09 2.44 -1.07
N SER A 48 -3.34 1.49 -1.61
CA SER A 48 -1.95 1.66 -2.05
C SER A 48 -1.92 1.86 -3.58
N GLY A 49 -1.72 0.79 -4.37
CA GLY A 49 -1.66 0.85 -5.84
C GLY A 49 -3.00 0.65 -6.58
N GLY A 50 -4.07 0.28 -5.86
CA GLY A 50 -5.42 0.15 -6.42
C GLY A 50 -5.66 -1.06 -7.33
N HIS A 51 -4.90 -2.14 -7.14
CA HIS A 51 -4.95 -3.38 -7.94
C HIS A 51 -5.91 -4.46 -7.39
N ASP A 52 -6.84 -4.09 -6.51
CA ASP A 52 -7.83 -5.05 -6.01
C ASP A 52 -8.76 -5.52 -7.13
N TYR A 53 -8.77 -6.82 -7.39
CA TYR A 53 -9.62 -7.44 -8.40
C TYR A 53 -11.11 -7.17 -8.16
N GLU A 54 -11.54 -7.19 -6.90
CA GLU A 54 -12.90 -6.88 -6.46
C GLU A 54 -13.07 -5.42 -5.98
N GLY A 55 -12.08 -4.55 -6.23
CA GLY A 55 -12.16 -3.13 -5.90
C GLY A 55 -12.28 -2.84 -4.40
N VAL A 56 -11.90 -3.78 -3.54
CA VAL A 56 -12.14 -3.73 -2.09
C VAL A 56 -11.51 -2.49 -1.44
N SER A 57 -10.37 -1.99 -1.92
CA SER A 57 -9.73 -0.75 -1.44
C SER A 57 -10.43 0.54 -1.84
N TYR A 58 -11.42 0.52 -2.74
CA TYR A 58 -12.05 1.74 -3.24
C TYR A 58 -13.55 1.63 -3.57
N VAL A 59 -14.19 0.51 -3.22
CA VAL A 59 -15.65 0.29 -3.33
C VAL A 59 -16.19 -0.32 -2.04
N ALA A 60 -17.39 0.10 -1.64
CA ALA A 60 -18.20 -0.48 -0.57
C ALA A 60 -19.69 -0.27 -0.86
N GLY A 61 -20.55 -1.06 -0.23
CA GLY A 61 -22.00 -0.84 -0.23
C GLY A 61 -22.46 0.22 0.79
N ASP A 62 -21.69 0.45 1.84
CA ASP A 62 -21.96 1.47 2.85
C ASP A 62 -21.17 2.76 2.58
N PRO A 63 -21.62 3.93 3.05
CA PRO A 63 -20.86 5.18 2.96
C PRO A 63 -19.46 5.04 3.55
N PHE A 64 -18.44 5.39 2.78
CA PHE A 64 -17.04 5.18 3.15
C PHE A 64 -16.13 6.32 2.69
N PHE A 65 -14.96 6.41 3.30
CA PHE A 65 -13.86 7.25 2.81
C PHE A 65 -12.63 6.39 2.55
N ILE A 66 -11.73 6.92 1.72
CA ILE A 66 -10.46 6.25 1.38
C ILE A 66 -9.31 6.96 2.10
N LEU A 67 -8.47 6.18 2.78
CA LEU A 67 -7.11 6.56 3.13
C LEU A 67 -6.18 6.12 1.99
N ASP A 68 -5.68 7.11 1.24
CA ASP A 68 -4.81 6.90 0.10
C ASP A 68 -3.34 7.04 0.54
N MET A 69 -2.61 5.93 0.45
CA MET A 69 -1.23 5.81 0.92
C MET A 69 -0.21 6.20 -0.16
N PHE A 70 -0.65 6.52 -1.38
CA PHE A 70 0.22 6.69 -2.54
C PHE A 70 1.40 7.64 -2.32
N SER A 71 1.27 8.68 -1.51
CA SER A 71 2.37 9.63 -1.28
C SER A 71 3.41 9.13 -0.28
N LEU A 72 3.10 8.14 0.55
CA LEU A 72 4.06 7.48 1.45
C LEU A 72 4.77 6.36 0.68
N ARG A 73 5.83 6.70 -0.04
CA ARG A 73 6.54 5.79 -0.97
C ARG A 73 8.07 5.80 -0.84
N SER A 74 8.60 6.24 0.30
CA SER A 74 10.04 6.16 0.55
C SER A 74 10.54 4.72 0.46
N ILE A 75 11.73 4.55 -0.11
CA ILE A 75 12.41 3.26 -0.27
C ILE A 75 13.87 3.48 0.12
N GLU A 76 14.29 2.80 1.18
CA GLU A 76 15.66 2.78 1.66
C GLU A 76 16.20 1.36 1.51
N VAL A 77 17.31 1.20 0.80
CA VAL A 77 17.92 -0.10 0.50
C VAL A 77 19.30 -0.13 1.14
N ASP A 78 19.51 -1.15 1.97
CA ASP A 78 20.79 -1.48 2.57
C ASP A 78 21.31 -2.78 1.94
N ILE A 79 22.41 -2.68 1.20
CA ILE A 79 23.02 -3.82 0.52
C ILE A 79 23.89 -4.63 1.48
N ASP A 80 24.49 -4.00 2.48
CA ASP A 80 25.38 -4.67 3.41
C ASP A 80 24.57 -5.60 4.34
N ASP A 81 23.39 -5.15 4.73
CA ASP A 81 22.44 -5.92 5.55
C ASP A 81 21.42 -6.74 4.73
N GLU A 82 21.45 -6.65 3.38
CA GLU A 82 20.48 -7.29 2.48
C GLU A 82 19.01 -7.01 2.84
N THR A 83 18.72 -5.76 3.20
CA THR A 83 17.37 -5.32 3.60
C THR A 83 16.89 -4.11 2.81
N ALA A 84 15.56 -3.96 2.74
CA ALA A 84 14.95 -2.73 2.29
C ALA A 84 13.79 -2.31 3.21
N TRP A 85 13.74 -1.02 3.52
CA TRP A 85 12.61 -0.37 4.18
C TRP A 85 11.75 0.32 3.13
N VAL A 86 10.51 -0.14 2.98
CA VAL A 86 9.61 0.32 1.91
C VAL A 86 8.29 0.79 2.48
N GLN A 87 7.95 2.06 2.23
CA GLN A 87 6.62 2.58 2.59
C GLN A 87 5.53 1.98 1.69
N THR A 88 4.36 1.75 2.27
CA THR A 88 3.29 0.96 1.66
C THR A 88 2.66 1.56 0.41
N GLY A 89 2.85 2.85 0.15
CA GLY A 89 2.41 3.54 -1.07
C GLY A 89 3.32 3.34 -2.28
N ALA A 90 4.52 2.78 -2.09
CA ALA A 90 5.43 2.44 -3.19
C ALA A 90 4.85 1.32 -4.06
N THR A 91 5.32 1.25 -5.29
CA THR A 91 5.00 0.20 -6.27
C THR A 91 6.15 -0.79 -6.44
N LEU A 92 5.84 -2.00 -6.91
CA LEU A 92 6.87 -3.03 -7.15
C LEU A 92 7.95 -2.56 -8.13
N GLY A 93 7.55 -1.80 -9.16
CA GLY A 93 8.51 -1.21 -10.11
C GLY A 93 9.48 -0.24 -9.45
N GLU A 94 9.01 0.60 -8.54
CA GLU A 94 9.88 1.51 -7.77
C GLU A 94 10.85 0.72 -6.88
N VAL A 95 10.39 -0.37 -6.24
CA VAL A 95 11.24 -1.24 -5.41
C VAL A 95 12.32 -1.91 -6.26
N TYR A 96 11.95 -2.55 -7.38
CA TYR A 96 12.91 -3.20 -8.28
C TYR A 96 13.93 -2.21 -8.81
N TYR A 97 13.49 -1.01 -9.19
CA TYR A 97 14.37 0.04 -9.69
C TYR A 97 15.38 0.47 -8.62
N ARG A 98 14.95 0.74 -7.39
CA ARG A 98 15.82 1.18 -6.29
C ARG A 98 16.85 0.14 -5.88
N ILE A 99 16.46 -1.14 -5.86
CA ILE A 99 17.41 -2.23 -5.64
C ILE A 99 18.43 -2.30 -6.79
N GLY A 100 17.97 -2.24 -8.03
CA GLY A 100 18.81 -2.27 -9.23
C GLY A 100 19.75 -1.07 -9.41
N GLU A 101 19.42 0.08 -8.81
CA GLU A 101 20.31 1.24 -8.70
C GLU A 101 21.47 0.99 -7.75
N LYS A 102 21.24 0.25 -6.66
CA LYS A 102 22.24 -0.04 -5.62
C LYS A 102 23.09 -1.27 -5.93
N SER A 103 22.54 -2.27 -6.61
CA SER A 103 23.26 -3.48 -7.00
C SER A 103 22.69 -4.10 -8.27
N LYS A 104 23.56 -4.62 -9.13
CA LYS A 104 23.17 -5.38 -10.34
C LYS A 104 22.96 -6.87 -10.09
N ILE A 105 23.37 -7.34 -8.93
CA ILE A 105 23.25 -8.73 -8.53
C ILE A 105 22.19 -8.92 -7.46
N HIS A 106 21.46 -7.89 -7.00
CA HIS A 106 20.37 -8.08 -6.03
C HIS A 106 19.00 -7.88 -6.68
N GLY A 107 18.00 -8.63 -6.22
CA GLY A 107 16.60 -8.48 -6.61
C GLY A 107 15.65 -8.87 -5.47
N PHE A 108 14.36 -8.56 -5.59
CA PHE A 108 13.34 -8.96 -4.62
C PHE A 108 12.25 -9.82 -5.29
N PRO A 109 11.93 -11.02 -4.77
CA PRO A 109 10.95 -11.91 -5.36
C PRO A 109 9.52 -11.46 -5.04
N ALA A 110 8.91 -10.71 -5.95
CA ALA A 110 7.50 -10.32 -5.89
C ALA A 110 6.83 -10.41 -7.27
N GLY A 111 5.60 -9.88 -7.38
CA GLY A 111 4.82 -9.91 -8.61
C GLY A 111 5.49 -9.22 -9.80
N VAL A 112 5.13 -9.66 -11.01
CA VAL A 112 5.68 -9.14 -12.27
C VAL A 112 5.15 -7.76 -12.67
N CYS A 113 3.99 -7.36 -12.13
CA CYS A 113 3.27 -6.15 -12.53
C CYS A 113 3.85 -4.91 -11.81
N PRO A 114 4.56 -3.99 -12.51
CA PRO A 114 5.32 -2.93 -11.84
C PRO A 114 4.46 -1.91 -11.12
N SER A 115 3.20 -1.72 -11.55
CA SER A 115 2.28 -0.74 -10.96
C SER A 115 1.50 -1.24 -9.74
N VAL A 116 1.70 -2.50 -9.34
CA VAL A 116 1.10 -3.06 -8.13
C VAL A 116 1.71 -2.38 -6.91
N GLY A 117 0.86 -1.93 -6.00
CA GLY A 117 1.29 -1.28 -4.76
C GLY A 117 1.76 -2.31 -3.73
N VAL A 118 2.91 -2.04 -3.11
CA VAL A 118 3.59 -2.91 -2.14
C VAL A 118 2.70 -3.22 -0.95
N GLY A 119 2.01 -2.20 -0.40
CA GLY A 119 1.16 -2.35 0.77
C GLY A 119 0.08 -3.41 0.60
N GLY A 120 -0.62 -3.41 -0.54
CA GLY A 120 -1.63 -4.43 -0.83
C GLY A 120 -0.99 -5.79 -1.08
N HIS A 121 0.02 -5.84 -1.96
CA HIS A 121 0.65 -7.09 -2.42
C HIS A 121 1.24 -7.92 -1.28
N ILE A 122 2.10 -7.29 -0.45
CA ILE A 122 2.80 -8.00 0.63
C ILE A 122 1.85 -8.34 1.78
N SER A 123 0.81 -7.52 2.02
CA SER A 123 -0.18 -7.81 3.06
C SER A 123 -1.09 -9.00 2.76
N VAL A 124 -1.22 -9.42 1.50
CA VAL A 124 -1.94 -10.68 1.18
C VAL A 124 -1.01 -11.89 1.36
N ASP A 125 0.28 -11.71 1.08
CA ASP A 125 1.30 -12.75 1.20
C ASP A 125 1.74 -12.97 2.67
N LYS A 126 1.60 -11.96 3.55
CA LYS A 126 1.73 -12.08 5.00
C LYS A 126 0.33 -12.11 5.63
N GLN A 127 -0.04 -13.22 6.26
CA GLN A 127 -1.29 -13.34 7.01
C GLN A 127 -1.36 -12.25 8.10
N VAL A 128 -2.11 -11.16 7.84
CA VAL A 128 -2.24 -10.03 8.77
C VAL A 128 -2.94 -10.50 10.04
N SER A 129 -2.18 -10.67 11.13
CA SER A 129 -2.71 -10.87 12.47
C SER A 129 -3.24 -9.54 13.01
N LEU A 130 -4.51 -9.54 13.44
CA LEU A 130 -5.24 -8.36 13.92
C LEU A 130 -4.82 -7.92 15.34
N ASP A 131 -3.52 -7.80 15.61
CA ASP A 131 -3.03 -7.21 16.85
C ASP A 131 -2.77 -5.70 16.68
N LYS A 132 -3.19 -4.89 17.67
CA LYS A 132 -3.19 -3.41 17.60
C LYS A 132 -1.83 -2.78 17.24
N HIS A 133 -0.71 -3.43 17.57
CA HIS A 133 0.63 -2.95 17.21
C HIS A 133 1.01 -3.35 15.78
N SER A 134 0.63 -4.55 15.31
CA SER A 134 0.90 -5.02 13.94
C SER A 134 0.19 -4.16 12.90
N LEU A 135 -1.07 -3.81 13.14
CA LEU A 135 -1.86 -3.04 12.18
C LEU A 135 -1.19 -1.69 11.82
N TYR A 136 -0.53 -1.03 12.77
CA TYR A 136 0.13 0.26 12.51
C TYR A 136 1.46 0.11 11.77
N SER A 137 2.30 -0.86 12.13
CA SER A 137 3.55 -1.11 11.41
C SER A 137 3.26 -1.54 9.98
N ASP A 138 2.30 -2.45 9.79
CA ASP A 138 1.94 -3.03 8.50
C ASP A 138 1.30 -2.01 7.55
N LEU A 139 0.67 -0.97 8.09
CA LEU A 139 0.14 0.15 7.29
C LEU A 139 1.21 1.13 6.84
N LEU A 140 2.33 1.26 7.56
CA LEU A 140 3.27 2.36 7.36
C LEU A 140 4.48 1.98 6.51
N CYS A 141 5.17 0.92 6.91
CA CYS A 141 6.38 0.46 6.26
C CYS A 141 6.48 -1.06 6.36
N LEU A 142 6.94 -1.68 5.29
CA LEU A 142 7.26 -3.09 5.25
C LEU A 142 8.78 -3.23 5.24
N GLU A 143 9.30 -3.88 6.27
CA GLU A 143 10.69 -4.29 6.31
C GLU A 143 10.84 -5.59 5.49
N MET A 144 11.64 -5.50 4.44
CA MET A 144 11.89 -6.57 3.48
C MET A 144 13.27 -7.16 3.82
N LYS A 145 13.31 -8.06 4.82
CA LYS A 145 14.54 -8.76 5.24
C LYS A 145 14.72 -10.09 4.50
N HIS A 146 15.96 -10.48 4.23
CA HIS A 146 16.33 -11.84 3.80
C HIS A 146 15.74 -12.28 2.44
N TYR A 147 15.31 -11.32 1.63
CA TYR A 147 14.74 -11.57 0.31
C TYR A 147 15.44 -10.78 -0.80
N MET A 148 16.55 -10.10 -0.50
CA MET A 148 17.43 -9.60 -1.55
C MET A 148 18.22 -10.77 -2.10
N VAL A 149 17.68 -11.43 -3.12
CA VAL A 149 18.30 -12.61 -3.72
C VAL A 149 19.40 -12.17 -4.67
N LEU A 150 20.54 -12.87 -4.64
CA LEU A 150 21.56 -12.73 -5.66
C LEU A 150 21.02 -13.23 -7.01
N LEU A 151 20.91 -12.35 -8.01
CA LEU A 151 20.50 -12.64 -9.39
C LEU A 151 21.63 -13.28 -10.20
#